data_AF-A0A3D1RY90-F1
#
_entry.id   AF-A0A3D1RY90-F1
#
_cell.length_a   1.000
_cell.length_b   1.000
_cell.length_c   1.000
_cell.angle_alpha   90.00
_cell.angle_beta   90.00
_cell.angle_gamma   90.00
#
_symmetry.space_group_name_H-M   'P 1'
#
loop_
_entity.id
_entity.type
_entity.pdbx_description
1 polymer ?
#
loop_
_entity_poly.entity_id
_entity_poly.type
_entity_poly.pdbx_seq_one_letter_code
_entity_poly.pdbx_strand_id
1 'polypeptide(L)' 'MRIITYNIHKCIGGVDRRYAPARIAEVIAHYGADLVLLQEVANRSPRSGGDRQVDLLG' A
#
# COMPACT_ATOMS: atom_id res chain seq x y z
N MET A 1 -17.62 11.51 -6.50
CA MET A 1 -16.85 11.00 -5.36
C MET A 1 -16.45 9.55 -5.63
N ARG A 2 -15.16 9.25 -5.72
CA ARG A 2 -14.58 7.92 -5.92
C ARG A 2 -13.88 7.47 -4.65
N ILE A 3 -14.17 6.25 -4.20
CA ILE A 3 -13.59 5.66 -3.00
C ILE A 3 -12.93 4.35 -3.38
N ILE A 4 -11.74 4.09 -2.85
CA ILE A 4 -11.07 2.79 -2.95
C ILE A 4 -10.90 2.20 -1.57
N THR A 5 -11.18 0.91 -1.46
CA THR A 5 -10.71 0.08 -0.35
C THR A 5 -9.72 -0.93 -0.92
N TYR A 6 -8.53 -1.02 -0.34
CA TYR A 6 -7.50 -1.92 -0.83
C TYR A 6 -6.70 -2.54 0.32
N ASN A 7 -6.76 -3.87 0.41
CA ASN A 7 -5.84 -4.62 1.24
C ASN A 7 -4.51 -4.75 0.51
N ILE A 8 -3.52 -3.99 0.96
CA ILE A 8 -2.22 -3.86 0.30
C ILE A 8 -1.27 -5.00 0.67
N HIS A 9 -1.68 -5.92 1.54
CA HIS A 9 -0.87 -7.02 2.05
C HIS A 9 0.54 -6.58 2.48
N LYS A 10 0.65 -5.44 3.19
CA LYS A 10 1.91 -4.83 3.61
C LYS A 10 2.84 -4.44 2.45
N CYS A 11 2.29 -4.10 1.29
CA CYS A 11 3.00 -3.91 0.01
C CYS A 11 3.86 -5.11 -0.43
N ILE A 12 3.55 -6.31 0.04
CA ILE A 12 4.24 -7.54 -0.35
C ILE A 12 3.38 -8.28 -1.37
N GLY A 13 3.90 -8.52 -2.57
CA GLY A 13 3.13 -9.24 -3.57
C GLY A 13 2.83 -10.68 -3.12
N GLY A 14 1.58 -11.12 -3.33
CA GLY A 14 1.15 -12.46 -2.92
C GLY A 14 1.94 -13.56 -3.64
N VAL A 15 2.13 -13.40 -4.96
CA VAL A 15 2.84 -14.36 -5.83
C VAL A 15 4.35 -14.14 -5.81
N ASP A 16 4.81 -12.91 -6.07
CA ASP A 16 6.24 -12.60 -6.21
C ASP A 16 6.97 -12.41 -4.88
N ARG A 17 6.22 -12.23 -3.77
CA ARG A 17 6.72 -12.00 -2.41
C ARG A 17 7.62 -10.77 -2.28
N ARG A 18 7.62 -9.87 -3.27
CA ARG A 18 8.46 -8.67 -3.29
C ARG A 18 7.77 -7.52 -2.55
N TYR A 19 8.53 -6.83 -1.71
CA TYR A 19 8.12 -5.56 -1.11
C TYR A 19 8.23 -4.44 -2.15
N ALA A 20 7.11 -3.88 -2.58
CA ALA A 20 7.04 -2.87 -3.64
C ALA A 20 5.96 -1.80 -3.34
N PRO A 21 6.20 -0.88 -2.41
CA PRO A 21 5.22 0.17 -2.06
C PRO A 21 4.88 1.09 -3.24
N ALA A 22 5.83 1.39 -4.12
CA ALA A 22 5.58 2.19 -5.32
C ALA A 22 4.49 1.57 -6.23
N ARG A 23 4.46 0.25 -6.36
CA ARG A 23 3.43 -0.48 -7.13
C ARG A 23 2.03 -0.22 -6.57
N ILE A 24 1.90 -0.11 -5.25
CA ILE A 24 0.63 0.18 -4.58
C ILE A 24 0.23 1.63 -4.83
N ALA A 25 1.16 2.58 -4.72
CA ALA A 25 0.93 3.99 -5.00
C ALA A 25 0.48 4.22 -6.45
N GLU A 26 1.11 3.56 -7.42
CA GLU A 26 0.73 3.61 -8.84
C GLU A 26 -0.71 3.15 -9.07
N VAL A 27 -1.13 2.04 -8.43
CA VAL A 27 -2.50 1.54 -8.51
C VAL A 27 -3.48 2.54 -7.91
N ILE A 28 -3.20 3.11 -6.74
CA ILE A 28 -4.06 4.13 -6.11
C ILE A 28 -4.19 5.36 -7.02
N ALA A 29 -3.07 5.86 -7.55
CA ALA A 29 -3.02 7.04 -8.41
C ALA A 29 -3.79 6.84 -9.73
N HIS A 30 -3.69 5.65 -10.32
CA HIS A 30 -4.37 5.31 -11.58
C HIS A 30 -5.88 5.59 -11.55
N TYR A 31 -6.53 5.35 -10.41
CA TYR A 31 -7.98 5.51 -10.27
C TYR A 31 -8.42 6.93 -9.87
N GLY A 32 -7.49 7.79 -9.44
CA GLY A 32 -7.79 9.16 -9.01
C GLY A 32 -8.91 9.22 -7.97
N ALA A 33 -8.77 8.47 -6.87
CA ALA A 33 -9.78 8.42 -5.82
C ALA A 33 -9.76 9.66 -4.92
N ASP A 34 -10.93 10.07 -4.44
CA ASP A 34 -11.10 11.16 -3.47
C ASP A 34 -10.83 10.67 -2.03
N LEU A 35 -11.04 9.38 -1.77
CA LEU A 35 -10.78 8.74 -0.48
C LEU A 35 -10.22 7.32 -0.68
N VAL A 36 -9.16 6.99 0.06
CA VAL A 36 -8.50 5.69 0.02
C VAL A 36 -8.46 5.09 1.42
N LEU A 37 -8.94 3.85 1.54
CA LEU A 37 -8.99 3.08 2.77
C LEU A 37 -8.10 1.84 2.62
N LEU A 38 -6.96 1.82 3.31
CA LEU A 38 -5.98 0.74 3.20
C LEU A 38 -6.07 -0.24 4.37
N GLN A 39 -5.95 -1.54 4.08
CA GLN A 39 -5.83 -2.59 5.10
C GLN A 39 -4.49 -3.32 5.02
N GLU A 40 -4.11 -3.97 6.13
CA GLU A 40 -2.79 -4.59 6.30
C GLU A 40 -1.62 -3.62 6.08
N VAL A 41 -1.81 -2.36 6.47
CA VAL A 41 -0.75 -1.35 6.48
C VAL A 41 0.24 -1.67 7.61
N ALA A 42 1.51 -1.84 7.27
CA ALA A 42 2.57 -2.17 8.20
C ALA A 42 3.17 -0.92 8.87
N ASN A 43 3.52 -1.06 10.14
CA ASN A 43 4.29 -0.09 10.91
C ASN A 43 5.59 -0.74 11.39
N ARG A 44 6.72 -0.34 10.79
CA ARG A 44 8.07 -0.81 11.15
C ARG A 44 8.24 -2.33 11.13
N SER A 45 7.64 -2.99 10.15
CA SER A 45 7.78 -4.45 10.00
C SER A 45 9.17 -4.83 9.47
N PRO A 46 9.78 -5.94 9.93
CA PRO A 46 11.06 -6.41 9.38
C PRO A 46 11.00 -6.67 7.87
N ARG A 47 9.84 -7.13 7.37
CA ARG A 47 9.65 -7.41 5.93
C ARG A 47 9.49 -6.17 5.06
N SER A 48 9.26 -5.00 5.68
CA SER A 48 9.22 -3.70 5.01
C SER A 48 10.52 -2.91 5.24
N GLY A 49 11.60 -3.56 5.67
CA GLY A 49 12.85 -2.85 5.99
C GLY A 49 12.74 -1.87 7.16
N GLY A 50 11.69 -1.97 7.99
CA GLY A 50 11.41 -1.02 9.06
C GLY A 50 10.58 0.20 8.64
N ASP A 51 10.07 0.23 7.40
CA ASP A 51 9.23 1.32 6.91
C ASP A 51 7.92 1.47 7.69
N ARG A 52 7.48 2.72 7.81
CA ARG A 52 6.12 3.10 8.21
C ARG A 52 5.34 3.38 6.95
N GLN A 53 4.48 2.45 6.54
CA GLN A 53 3.85 2.54 5.21
C GLN A 53 2.87 3.70 5.07
N VAL A 54 2.35 4.20 6.19
CA VAL A 54 1.58 5.45 6.23
C VAL A 54 2.37 6.65 5.74
N ASP A 55 3.70 6.66 5.93
CA ASP A 55 4.57 7.75 5.48
C ASP A 55 4.92 7.62 3.98
N LEU A 56 4.65 6.46 3.35
CA LEU A 56 4.93 6.18 1.94
C LEU A 56 3.71 6.30 1.02
N LEU A 57 2.51 6.12 1.58
CA LEU A 57 1.25 6.02 0.83
C LEU A 57 0.21 7.09 1.23
N GLY A 58 0.52 7.90 2.25
CA GLY A 58 -0.35 8.94 2.81
C GLY A 58 0.18 10.34 2.59
#